data_AF-A0A1H7PX62-F1
#
_entry.id   AF-A0A1H7PX62-F1
#
_cell.length_a   1.000
_cell.length_b   1.000
_cell.length_c   1.000
_cell.angle_alpha   90.00
_cell.angle_beta   90.00
_cell.angle_gamma   90.00
#
_symmetry.space_group_name_H-M   'P 1'
#
loop_
_entity.id
_entity.type
_entity.pdbx_description
1 polymer ?
#
loop_
_entity_poly.entity_id
_entity_poly.type
_entity_poly.pdbx_seq_one_letter_code
_entity_poly.pdbx_strand_id
1 'polypeptide(L)'
;MSYPRSRLVGWRMVGPALIVGLGAVGLYAWLDHAAVPDASSYAESFPWARTPGGSPTGETILSNTDPTLAAPTSAGATGEPAVTAGASRPFRADANGRLVVDQPMRLQIESLLALNNGPGLAAALESDLAGLPPAAAARARELLAQYQAYQDAQRQSFPPGQAPLLPEEGLAQLNALQALRATYLGSDNARQMFAEDDAVARRLLELMREDTSTSISMAEKAVRAQARYDSERNRVQP
;
A
#
# COMPACT_ATOMS: atom_id res chain seq x y z
N MET A 1 -41.35 -44.54 14.80
CA MET A 1 -40.17 -43.89 15.43
C MET A 1 -40.01 -42.52 14.81
N SER A 2 -40.53 -41.51 15.51
CA SER A 2 -40.46 -40.11 15.12
C SER A 2 -39.58 -39.40 16.13
N TYR A 3 -38.55 -38.69 15.68
CA TYR A 3 -37.97 -37.60 16.47
C TYR A 3 -37.68 -36.39 15.56
N PRO A 4 -37.81 -35.17 16.12
CA PRO A 4 -38.12 -33.96 15.36
C PRO A 4 -36.90 -33.10 15.00
N ARG A 5 -37.14 -32.18 14.06
CA ARG A 5 -36.33 -30.99 13.79
C ARG A 5 -36.16 -30.13 15.05
N SER A 6 -34.96 -29.59 15.25
CA SER A 6 -34.73 -28.39 16.05
C SER A 6 -33.90 -27.39 15.21
N ARG A 7 -34.45 -26.17 15.09
CA ARG A 7 -33.80 -24.98 14.55
C ARG A 7 -33.36 -24.08 15.72
N LEU A 8 -32.35 -23.25 15.43
CA LEU A 8 -32.03 -21.94 16.02
C LEU A 8 -31.40 -21.88 17.41
N VAL A 9 -30.09 -21.62 17.43
CA VAL A 9 -29.40 -20.62 18.28
C VAL A 9 -28.22 -20.14 17.41
N GLY A 10 -28.01 -18.89 17.02
CA GLY A 10 -28.24 -17.65 17.74
C GLY A 10 -26.91 -17.12 18.32
N TRP A 11 -25.85 -16.99 17.53
CA TRP A 11 -24.60 -16.35 17.96
C TRP A 11 -24.36 -15.04 17.22
N ARG A 12 -24.67 -13.95 17.93
CA ARG A 12 -24.15 -12.61 17.65
C ARG A 12 -22.72 -12.57 18.19
N MET A 13 -21.72 -12.57 17.33
CA MET A 13 -20.41 -12.02 17.68
C MET A 13 -20.30 -10.62 17.09
N VAL A 14 -20.36 -9.64 17.98
CA VAL A 14 -19.96 -8.26 17.74
C VAL A 14 -18.43 -8.28 17.65
N GLY A 15 -17.89 -8.07 16.45
CA GLY A 15 -16.46 -7.88 16.26
C GLY A 15 -16.06 -6.42 16.55
N PRO A 16 -14.92 -6.17 17.20
CA PRO A 16 -14.27 -4.88 17.06
C PRO A 16 -13.52 -4.83 15.72
N ALA A 17 -13.89 -3.85 14.91
CA ALA A 17 -13.22 -3.45 13.69
C ALA A 17 -11.86 -2.81 14.02
N LEU A 18 -10.80 -3.30 13.39
CA LEU A 18 -9.57 -2.56 13.17
C LEU A 18 -9.26 -2.61 11.66
N ILE A 19 -9.58 -1.51 10.99
CA ILE A 19 -9.21 -1.26 9.60
C ILE A 19 -7.89 -0.49 9.64
N VAL A 20 -6.82 -1.11 9.18
CA VAL A 20 -5.58 -0.42 8.83
C VAL A 20 -5.34 -0.67 7.34
N GLY A 21 -5.35 0.44 6.59
CA GLY A 21 -5.23 0.47 5.13
C GLY A 21 -3.85 0.00 4.66
N LEU A 22 -3.85 -0.94 3.73
CA LEU A 22 -2.66 -1.58 3.17
C LEU A 22 -2.62 -1.35 1.65
N GLY A 23 -2.00 -0.24 1.25
CA GLY A 23 -1.59 0.00 -0.14
C GLY A 23 -0.10 0.28 -0.29
N ALA A 24 0.54 0.90 0.71
CA ALA A 24 1.99 1.10 0.77
C ALA A 24 2.64 0.54 2.05
N VAL A 25 1.84 -0.06 2.94
CA VAL A 25 2.24 -0.49 4.30
C VAL A 25 2.49 -2.01 4.37
N GLY A 26 2.33 -2.75 3.27
CA GLY A 26 2.46 -4.22 3.25
C GLY A 26 3.83 -4.75 3.66
N LEU A 27 4.88 -3.92 3.55
CA LEU A 27 6.22 -4.24 4.05
C LEU A 27 6.44 -3.78 5.51
N TYR A 28 5.66 -2.83 6.01
CA TYR A 28 5.79 -2.25 7.35
C TYR A 28 4.98 -3.01 8.42
N ALA A 29 3.76 -3.46 8.09
CA ALA A 29 2.92 -4.24 9.03
C ALA A 29 3.52 -5.62 9.37
N TRP A 30 4.60 -6.00 8.68
CA TRP A 30 5.30 -7.26 8.88
C TRP A 30 6.37 -7.19 9.98
N LEU A 31 6.82 -6.00 10.39
CA LEU A 31 7.79 -5.82 11.47
C LEU A 31 7.17 -5.47 12.84
N ASP A 32 5.86 -5.22 12.93
CA ASP A 32 5.26 -4.53 14.08
C ASP A 32 4.61 -5.45 15.14
N HIS A 33 4.86 -6.77 15.12
CA HIS A 33 4.24 -7.70 16.10
C HIS A 33 5.17 -8.69 16.80
N ALA A 34 6.50 -8.48 16.72
CA ALA A 34 7.40 -9.09 17.69
C ALA A 34 7.27 -8.31 19.02
N ALA A 35 6.79 -8.95 20.08
CA ALA A 35 6.60 -8.33 21.39
C ALA A 35 7.91 -7.75 21.95
N VAL A 36 8.01 -6.41 22.09
CA VAL A 36 9.16 -5.71 22.70
C VAL A 36 8.68 -4.40 23.38
N PRO A 37 9.24 -4.00 24.55
CA PRO A 37 8.80 -2.86 25.38
C PRO A 37 8.92 -1.47 24.73
N ASP A 38 8.17 -0.51 25.28
CA ASP A 38 8.05 0.93 24.99
C ASP A 38 8.60 1.45 23.64
N ALA A 39 7.67 1.72 22.72
CA ALA A 39 7.86 2.20 21.35
C ALA A 39 8.61 3.54 21.21
N SER A 40 8.80 4.27 22.30
CA SER A 40 9.53 5.54 22.37
C SER A 40 11.01 5.43 22.00
N SER A 41 11.59 4.23 22.14
CA SER A 41 13.04 3.99 21.99
C SER A 41 13.47 3.57 20.57
N TYR A 42 12.53 3.19 19.70
CA TYR A 42 12.84 2.76 18.33
C TYR A 42 12.74 3.88 17.28
N ALA A 43 11.90 4.90 17.50
CA ALA A 43 11.80 6.04 16.58
C ALA A 43 13.08 6.91 16.54
N GLU A 44 13.93 6.81 17.57
CA GLU A 44 15.22 7.52 17.60
C GLU A 44 16.31 6.84 16.74
N SER A 45 16.20 5.53 16.47
CA SER A 45 17.24 4.74 15.79
C SER A 45 17.06 4.57 14.28
N PHE A 46 15.90 4.93 13.72
CA PHE A 46 15.62 4.84 12.28
C PHE A 46 15.38 6.22 11.66
N PRO A 47 16.38 6.87 11.04
CA PRO A 47 16.22 8.20 10.45
C PRO A 47 15.23 8.27 9.28
N TRP A 48 14.80 7.13 8.72
CA TRP A 48 13.75 7.01 7.69
C TRP A 48 12.33 6.83 8.25
N ALA A 49 12.18 6.56 9.56
CA ALA A 49 10.90 6.58 10.26
C ALA A 49 10.48 8.00 10.69
N ARG A 50 11.38 8.98 10.55
CA ARG A 50 11.07 10.40 10.78
C ARG A 50 10.38 10.96 9.55
N THR A 51 9.08 11.23 9.66
CA THR A 51 8.41 12.13 8.72
C THR A 51 8.99 13.53 8.90
N PRO A 52 9.41 14.23 7.84
CA PRO A 52 9.75 15.65 7.95
C PRO A 52 8.45 16.42 8.21
N GLY A 53 8.17 16.70 9.49
CA GLY A 53 6.95 17.45 9.87
C GLY A 53 6.47 17.26 11.31
N GLY A 54 7.03 16.34 12.10
CA GLY A 54 6.67 16.21 13.52
C GLY A 54 7.49 17.14 14.41
N SER A 55 7.03 18.37 14.62
CA SER A 55 7.55 19.18 15.73
C SER A 55 7.13 18.53 17.06
N PRO A 56 8.02 18.36 18.05
CA PRO A 56 7.65 17.87 19.36
C PRO A 56 6.92 18.97 20.12
N THR A 57 5.58 18.89 20.19
CA THR A 57 4.81 19.79 21.06
C THR A 57 4.89 19.27 22.50
N GLY A 58 5.89 19.77 23.22
CA GLY A 58 5.87 19.81 24.67
C GLY A 58 4.87 20.87 25.18
N GLU A 59 4.15 20.49 26.22
CA GLU A 59 3.57 21.30 27.31
C GLU A 59 2.84 22.63 27.00
N THR A 60 1.53 22.58 27.23
CA THR A 60 0.74 23.47 28.12
C THR A 60 1.23 24.92 28.30
N ILE A 61 0.53 25.88 27.68
CA ILE A 61 0.23 27.17 28.33
C ILE A 61 -1.24 27.55 28.10
N LEU A 62 -1.94 27.74 29.22
CA LEU A 62 -3.26 28.35 29.37
C LEU A 62 -3.22 29.84 29.02
N SER A 63 -4.21 30.35 28.26
CA SER A 63 -4.76 31.73 28.35
C SER A 63 -5.96 31.85 27.39
N ASN A 64 -7.21 31.83 27.88
CA ASN A 64 -8.07 32.96 28.28
C ASN A 64 -8.58 33.87 27.12
N THR A 65 -9.92 33.92 26.96
CA THR A 65 -10.83 35.05 26.60
C THR A 65 -10.28 36.18 25.71
N ASP A 66 -10.87 36.59 24.57
CA ASP A 66 -12.24 37.09 24.30
C ASP A 66 -12.37 37.29 22.75
N PRO A 67 -13.57 37.44 22.15
CA PRO A 67 -13.76 37.69 20.72
C PRO A 67 -13.91 39.19 20.43
N THR A 68 -13.26 39.74 19.40
CA THR A 68 -13.68 41.02 18.79
C THR A 68 -13.19 41.16 17.34
N LEU A 69 -14.09 41.72 16.54
CA LEU A 69 -14.08 42.09 15.12
C LEU A 69 -12.75 42.59 14.53
N ALA A 70 -12.50 42.25 13.25
CA ALA A 70 -12.44 43.24 12.16
C ALA A 70 -12.29 42.56 10.78
N ALA A 71 -13.19 42.85 9.86
CA ALA A 71 -12.93 42.77 8.43
C ALA A 71 -12.21 44.05 7.97
N PRO A 72 -11.43 43.99 6.89
CA PRO A 72 -11.84 44.79 5.74
C PRO A 72 -11.73 44.06 4.39
N THR A 73 -12.67 44.41 3.52
CA THR A 73 -12.70 44.17 2.07
C THR A 73 -11.78 45.14 1.33
N SER A 74 -11.03 44.66 0.33
CA SER A 74 -10.83 45.23 -1.03
C SER A 74 -9.78 44.36 -1.76
N ALA A 75 -10.15 43.54 -2.74
CA ALA A 75 -10.30 43.87 -4.17
C ALA A 75 -8.97 43.94 -4.94
N GLY A 76 -8.83 43.07 -5.96
CA GLY A 76 -8.01 43.36 -7.15
C GLY A 76 -6.91 42.34 -7.49
N ALA A 77 -7.23 41.46 -8.44
CA ALA A 77 -6.37 40.90 -9.50
C ALA A 77 -4.97 40.38 -9.12
N THR A 78 -4.77 39.07 -9.29
CA THR A 78 -4.05 38.52 -10.45
C THR A 78 -4.33 37.02 -10.47
N GLY A 79 -4.80 36.51 -11.62
CA GLY A 79 -4.90 35.09 -11.86
C GLY A 79 -3.50 34.49 -11.87
N GLU A 80 -3.08 33.93 -10.74
CA GLU A 80 -2.14 32.82 -10.79
C GLU A 80 -2.91 31.63 -11.34
N PRO A 81 -2.47 31.01 -12.45
CA PRO A 81 -2.89 29.64 -12.69
C PRO A 81 -2.33 28.88 -11.50
N ALA A 82 -3.20 28.48 -10.58
CA ALA A 82 -2.88 27.40 -9.68
C ALA A 82 -2.36 26.30 -10.59
N VAL A 83 -1.05 26.04 -10.52
CA VAL A 83 -0.42 24.94 -11.21
C VAL A 83 -1.11 23.73 -10.64
N THR A 84 -2.16 23.27 -11.34
CA THR A 84 -2.77 21.98 -11.11
C THR A 84 -1.63 21.02 -11.40
N ALA A 85 -0.87 20.66 -10.36
CA ALA A 85 -0.03 19.49 -10.34
C ALA A 85 -0.91 18.41 -10.95
N GLY A 86 -0.58 18.05 -12.20
CA GLY A 86 -1.49 17.33 -13.07
C GLY A 86 -1.95 16.11 -12.32
N ALA A 87 -3.22 16.12 -11.91
CA ALA A 87 -3.87 14.98 -11.29
C ALA A 87 -3.87 13.92 -12.37
N SER A 88 -2.81 13.11 -12.37
CA SER A 88 -2.64 12.01 -13.30
C SER A 88 -3.85 11.13 -13.09
N ARG A 89 -4.81 11.19 -14.03
CA ARG A 89 -6.05 10.40 -13.95
C ARG A 89 -5.66 8.96 -13.69
N PRO A 90 -6.17 8.31 -12.65
CA PRO A 90 -5.58 7.07 -12.19
C PRO A 90 -5.87 5.91 -13.15
N PHE A 91 -7.07 5.87 -13.74
CA PHE A 91 -7.39 5.00 -14.86
C PHE A 91 -7.23 5.74 -16.18
N ARG A 92 -6.55 5.09 -17.12
CA ARG A 92 -6.18 5.69 -18.42
C ARG A 92 -6.47 4.73 -19.55
N ALA A 93 -6.77 5.29 -20.72
CA ALA A 93 -6.86 4.54 -21.96
C ALA A 93 -5.72 4.94 -22.90
N ASP A 94 -5.19 3.98 -23.65
CA ASP A 94 -4.18 4.22 -24.68
C ASP A 94 -4.79 4.84 -25.95
N ALA A 95 -3.96 5.10 -26.96
CA ALA A 95 -4.41 5.66 -28.24
C ALA A 95 -5.43 4.77 -28.98
N ASN A 96 -5.52 3.48 -28.64
CA ASN A 96 -6.47 2.53 -29.21
C ASN A 96 -7.75 2.41 -28.36
N GLY A 97 -7.89 3.21 -27.30
CA GLY A 97 -9.01 3.15 -26.37
C GLY A 97 -8.98 1.93 -25.44
N ARG A 98 -7.84 1.24 -25.33
CA ARG A 98 -7.65 0.11 -24.40
C ARG A 98 -7.18 0.63 -23.06
N LEU A 99 -7.59 -0.05 -21.99
CA LEU A 99 -7.13 0.28 -20.64
C LEU A 99 -5.61 0.11 -20.53
N VAL A 100 -4.92 1.14 -20.04
CA VAL A 100 -3.51 1.07 -19.69
C VAL A 100 -3.39 0.34 -18.37
N VAL A 101 -2.73 -0.82 -18.39
CA VAL A 101 -2.46 -1.64 -17.21
C VAL A 101 -1.00 -1.42 -16.84
N ASP A 102 -0.76 -0.77 -15.70
CA ASP A 102 0.56 -0.41 -15.22
C ASP A 102 0.57 -0.35 -13.67
N GLN A 103 1.75 -0.08 -13.08
CA GLN A 103 1.88 0.06 -11.63
C GLN A 103 1.02 1.22 -11.07
N PRO A 104 0.96 2.43 -11.67
CA PRO A 104 0.03 3.46 -11.22
C PRO A 104 -1.44 3.02 -11.15
N MET A 105 -1.93 2.28 -12.15
CA MET A 105 -3.28 1.72 -12.12
C MET A 105 -3.45 0.75 -10.94
N ARG A 106 -2.46 -0.12 -10.69
CA ARG A 106 -2.46 -1.02 -9.53
C ARG A 106 -2.55 -0.24 -8.22
N LEU A 107 -1.75 0.80 -8.06
CA LEU A 107 -1.75 1.65 -6.86
C LEU A 107 -3.11 2.33 -6.65
N GLN A 108 -3.80 2.73 -7.73
CA GLN A 108 -5.17 3.23 -7.61
C GLN A 108 -6.12 2.15 -7.12
N ILE A 109 -6.05 0.94 -7.69
CA ILE A 109 -6.89 -0.18 -7.26
C ILE A 109 -6.67 -0.45 -5.76
N GLU A 110 -5.42 -0.49 -5.32
CA GLU A 110 -5.06 -0.66 -3.91
C GLU A 110 -5.66 0.45 -3.04
N SER A 111 -5.53 1.71 -3.47
CA SER A 111 -6.11 2.87 -2.77
C SER A 111 -7.64 2.77 -2.68
N LEU A 112 -8.32 2.42 -3.77
CA LEU A 112 -9.77 2.25 -3.80
C LEU A 112 -10.23 1.21 -2.79
N LEU A 113 -9.57 0.05 -2.77
CA LEU A 113 -9.89 -1.05 -1.86
C LEU A 113 -9.52 -0.75 -0.40
N ALA A 114 -8.48 0.03 -0.16
CA ALA A 114 -8.09 0.43 1.19
C ALA A 114 -9.03 1.47 1.79
N LEU A 115 -9.57 2.37 0.97
CA LEU A 115 -10.37 3.52 1.44
C LEU A 115 -11.88 3.27 1.38
N ASN A 116 -12.35 2.29 0.60
CA ASN A 116 -13.78 2.10 0.34
C ASN A 116 -14.21 0.65 0.54
N ASN A 117 -15.45 0.47 0.99
CA ASN A 117 -16.09 -0.84 1.14
C ASN A 117 -17.53 -0.80 0.64
N GLY A 118 -18.03 -1.95 0.17
CA GLY A 118 -19.42 -2.13 -0.24
C GLY A 118 -19.89 -1.07 -1.26
N PRO A 119 -21.03 -0.38 -1.03
CA PRO A 119 -21.57 0.58 -2.00
C PRO A 119 -20.67 1.81 -2.21
N GLY A 120 -19.84 2.19 -1.24
CA GLY A 120 -18.88 3.30 -1.39
C GLY A 120 -17.80 2.99 -2.43
N LEU A 121 -17.36 1.73 -2.51
CA LEU A 121 -16.37 1.29 -3.49
C LEU A 121 -16.90 1.40 -4.93
N ALA A 122 -18.15 1.00 -5.16
CA ALA A 122 -18.77 1.09 -6.48
C ALA A 122 -18.87 2.55 -6.93
N ALA A 123 -19.33 3.46 -6.07
CA ALA A 123 -19.44 4.87 -6.42
C ALA A 123 -18.06 5.51 -6.68
N ALA A 124 -17.05 5.20 -5.86
CA ALA A 124 -15.69 5.68 -6.05
C ALA A 124 -15.09 5.18 -7.37
N LEU A 125 -15.29 3.90 -7.69
CA LEU A 125 -14.86 3.33 -8.96
C LEU A 125 -15.56 4.00 -10.15
N GLU A 126 -16.88 4.18 -10.11
CA GLU A 126 -17.58 4.83 -11.24
C GLU A 126 -17.13 6.28 -11.45
N SER A 127 -16.82 7.00 -10.37
CA SER A 127 -16.20 8.34 -10.45
C SER A 127 -14.83 8.27 -11.14
N ASP A 128 -14.01 7.30 -10.76
CA ASP A 128 -12.67 7.09 -11.33
C ASP A 128 -12.69 6.63 -12.80
N LEU A 129 -13.77 5.96 -13.22
CA LEU A 129 -13.97 5.50 -14.59
C LEU A 129 -14.61 6.57 -15.50
N ALA A 130 -14.98 7.73 -14.97
CA ALA A 130 -15.64 8.78 -15.72
C ALA A 130 -14.77 9.28 -16.88
N GLY A 131 -15.31 9.18 -18.10
CA GLY A 131 -14.63 9.61 -19.32
C GLY A 131 -13.67 8.57 -19.93
N LEU A 132 -13.61 7.34 -19.40
CA LEU A 132 -12.98 6.24 -20.13
C LEU A 132 -13.91 5.69 -21.22
N PRO A 133 -13.35 5.14 -22.32
CA PRO A 133 -14.11 4.35 -23.27
C PRO A 133 -14.86 3.19 -22.58
N PRO A 134 -16.09 2.83 -23.00
CA PRO A 134 -16.89 1.79 -22.34
C PRO A 134 -16.16 0.45 -22.17
N ALA A 135 -15.39 0.04 -23.19
CA ALA A 135 -14.60 -1.18 -23.14
C ALA A 135 -13.46 -1.12 -22.10
N ALA A 136 -12.78 0.03 -21.98
CA ALA A 136 -11.73 0.21 -20.98
C ALA A 136 -12.31 0.26 -19.56
N ALA A 137 -13.46 0.91 -19.38
CA ALA A 137 -14.17 0.93 -18.09
C ALA A 137 -14.64 -0.48 -17.68
N ALA A 138 -15.19 -1.26 -18.62
CA ALA A 138 -15.56 -2.65 -18.36
C ALA A 138 -14.34 -3.48 -17.92
N ARG A 139 -13.22 -3.35 -18.64
CA ARG A 139 -11.97 -4.05 -18.30
C ARG A 139 -11.42 -3.64 -16.93
N ALA A 140 -11.54 -2.37 -16.54
CA ALA A 140 -11.09 -1.90 -15.23
C ALA A 140 -11.89 -2.52 -14.08
N ARG A 141 -13.22 -2.67 -14.25
CA ARG A 141 -14.08 -3.36 -13.27
C ARG A 141 -13.71 -4.83 -13.12
N GLU A 142 -13.44 -5.51 -14.24
CA GLU A 142 -12.96 -6.89 -14.21
C GLU A 142 -11.62 -7.00 -13.46
N LEU A 143 -10.68 -6.09 -13.74
CA LEU A 143 -9.36 -6.11 -13.10
C LEU A 143 -9.46 -5.86 -11.59
N LEU A 144 -10.34 -4.96 -11.15
CA LEU A 144 -10.61 -4.74 -9.73
C LEU A 144 -11.10 -6.03 -9.04
N ALA A 145 -12.06 -6.74 -9.65
CA ALA A 145 -12.57 -7.99 -9.11
C ALA A 145 -11.49 -9.09 -9.07
N GLN A 146 -10.68 -9.21 -10.12
CA GLN A 146 -9.53 -10.13 -10.17
C GLN A 146 -8.52 -9.80 -9.07
N TYR A 147 -8.27 -8.51 -8.83
CA TYR A 147 -7.34 -8.04 -7.81
C TYR A 147 -7.85 -8.29 -6.39
N GLN A 148 -9.16 -8.14 -6.12
CA GLN A 148 -9.76 -8.54 -4.84
C GLN A 148 -9.55 -10.03 -4.57
N ALA A 149 -9.84 -10.88 -5.56
CA ALA A 149 -9.63 -12.32 -5.44
C ALA A 149 -8.15 -12.69 -5.22
N TYR A 150 -7.23 -11.98 -5.89
CA TYR A 150 -5.80 -12.10 -5.65
C TYR A 150 -5.42 -11.73 -4.21
N GLN A 151 -5.93 -10.62 -3.66
CA GLN A 151 -5.64 -10.21 -2.29
C GLN A 151 -6.13 -11.24 -1.26
N ASP A 152 -7.31 -11.82 -1.47
CA ASP A 152 -7.83 -12.89 -0.62
C ASP A 152 -6.92 -14.12 -0.67
N ALA A 153 -6.52 -14.54 -1.86
CA ALA A 153 -5.60 -15.67 -2.04
C ALA A 153 -4.22 -15.40 -1.45
N GLN A 154 -3.72 -14.17 -1.56
CA GLN A 154 -2.44 -13.75 -0.98
C GLN A 154 -2.49 -13.86 0.54
N ARG A 155 -3.54 -13.33 1.19
CA ARG A 155 -3.71 -13.42 2.65
C ARG A 155 -3.80 -14.87 3.15
N GLN A 156 -4.40 -15.75 2.36
CA GLN A 156 -4.50 -17.19 2.67
C GLN A 156 -3.16 -17.91 2.49
N SER A 157 -2.41 -17.58 1.44
CA SER A 157 -1.15 -18.25 1.09
C SER A 157 0.03 -17.76 1.93
N PHE A 158 -0.02 -16.49 2.36
CA PHE A 158 1.04 -15.83 3.12
C PHE A 158 0.42 -15.11 4.32
N PRO A 159 0.08 -15.86 5.40
CA PRO A 159 -0.50 -15.27 6.58
C PRO A 159 0.47 -14.27 7.23
N PRO A 160 -0.04 -13.18 7.81
CA PRO A 160 0.80 -12.20 8.51
C PRO A 160 1.51 -12.84 9.71
N GLY A 161 2.67 -12.28 10.09
CA GLY A 161 3.47 -12.75 11.23
C GLY A 161 4.44 -13.90 10.93
N GLN A 162 4.53 -14.35 9.68
CA GLN A 162 5.56 -15.30 9.23
C GLN A 162 6.59 -14.57 8.37
N ALA A 163 7.74 -14.33 8.96
CA ALA A 163 8.88 -13.74 8.29
C ALA A 163 9.87 -14.80 7.79
N PRO A 164 10.35 -14.76 6.52
CA PRO A 164 11.50 -15.53 6.11
C PRO A 164 12.65 -15.27 7.05
N LEU A 165 13.24 -16.35 7.53
CA LEU A 165 14.38 -16.31 8.41
C LEU A 165 15.68 -16.16 7.60
N LEU A 166 15.62 -16.47 6.30
CA LEU A 166 16.74 -16.42 5.37
C LEU A 166 16.38 -15.66 4.07
N PRO A 167 17.37 -15.02 3.42
CA PRO A 167 17.16 -14.38 2.11
C PRO A 167 16.65 -15.36 1.03
N GLU A 168 17.08 -16.62 1.06
CA GLU A 168 16.66 -17.66 0.12
C GLU A 168 15.16 -17.96 0.24
N GLU A 169 14.66 -18.00 1.47
CA GLU A 169 13.23 -18.16 1.75
C GLU A 169 12.45 -16.94 1.23
N GLY A 170 13.00 -15.74 1.38
CA GLY A 170 12.42 -14.52 0.80
C GLY A 170 12.36 -14.57 -0.74
N LEU A 171 13.40 -15.08 -1.40
CA LEU A 171 13.41 -15.26 -2.86
C LEU A 171 12.39 -16.31 -3.31
N ALA A 172 12.27 -17.41 -2.58
CA ALA A 172 11.24 -18.43 -2.84
C ALA A 172 9.83 -17.86 -2.66
N GLN A 173 9.60 -17.07 -1.62
CA GLN A 173 8.34 -16.38 -1.37
C GLN A 173 8.01 -15.37 -2.47
N LEU A 174 8.98 -14.58 -2.93
CA LEU A 174 8.80 -13.66 -4.05
C LEU A 174 8.37 -14.38 -5.32
N ASN A 175 9.01 -15.51 -5.64
CA ASN A 175 8.63 -16.33 -6.79
C ASN A 175 7.21 -16.91 -6.65
N ALA A 176 6.84 -17.34 -5.44
CA ALA A 176 5.48 -17.83 -5.16
C ALA A 176 4.43 -16.72 -5.29
N LEU A 177 4.73 -15.49 -4.85
CA LEU A 177 3.88 -14.31 -5.06
C LEU A 177 3.72 -13.98 -6.54
N GLN A 178 4.80 -14.05 -7.33
CA GLN A 178 4.75 -13.84 -8.78
C GLN A 178 3.84 -14.86 -9.47
N ALA A 179 3.95 -16.14 -9.10
CA ALA A 179 3.11 -17.21 -9.62
C ALA A 179 1.63 -16.99 -9.24
N LEU A 180 1.38 -16.55 -8.01
CA LEU A 180 0.03 -16.23 -7.54
C LEU A 180 -0.58 -15.07 -8.36
N ARG A 181 0.17 -13.98 -8.56
CA ARG A 181 -0.29 -12.85 -9.40
C ARG A 181 -0.59 -13.30 -10.83
N ALA A 182 0.28 -14.12 -11.42
CA ALA A 182 0.06 -14.63 -12.77
C ALA A 182 -1.22 -15.49 -12.88
N THR A 183 -1.54 -16.25 -11.83
CA THR A 183 -2.75 -17.09 -11.77
C THR A 183 -4.03 -16.25 -11.76
N TYR A 184 -4.06 -15.13 -11.03
CA TYR A 184 -5.27 -14.33 -10.84
C TYR A 184 -5.42 -13.18 -11.84
N LEU A 185 -4.31 -12.54 -12.21
CA LEU A 185 -4.30 -11.33 -13.05
C LEU A 185 -3.90 -11.64 -14.51
N GLY A 186 -3.35 -12.82 -14.76
CA GLY A 186 -2.66 -13.16 -16.01
C GLY A 186 -1.22 -12.69 -16.02
N SER A 187 -0.35 -13.41 -16.73
CA SER A 187 1.10 -13.17 -16.73
C SER A 187 1.48 -11.77 -17.21
N ASP A 188 0.81 -11.26 -18.24
CA ASP A 188 1.13 -9.95 -18.83
C ASP A 188 0.74 -8.80 -17.91
N ASN A 189 -0.49 -8.80 -17.39
CA ASN A 189 -0.95 -7.76 -16.46
C ASN A 189 -0.14 -7.81 -15.16
N ALA A 190 0.13 -9.00 -14.62
CA ALA A 190 0.97 -9.15 -13.44
C ALA A 190 2.37 -8.55 -13.66
N ARG A 191 2.98 -8.80 -14.83
CA ARG A 191 4.27 -8.19 -15.15
C ARG A 191 4.17 -6.66 -15.23
N GLN A 192 3.19 -6.13 -15.96
CA GLN A 192 3.03 -4.68 -16.14
C GLN A 192 2.76 -3.94 -14.82
N MET A 193 2.04 -4.58 -13.90
CA MET A 193 1.66 -3.98 -12.63
C MET A 193 2.73 -4.10 -11.54
N PHE A 194 3.63 -5.09 -11.61
CA PHE A 194 4.55 -5.42 -10.50
C PHE A 194 6.03 -5.48 -10.88
N ALA A 195 6.41 -5.32 -12.14
CA ALA A 195 7.80 -5.51 -12.59
C ALA A 195 8.82 -4.68 -11.80
N GLU A 196 8.52 -3.41 -11.52
CA GLU A 196 9.44 -2.53 -10.79
C GLU A 196 9.61 -2.99 -9.33
N ASP A 197 8.52 -3.21 -8.60
CA ASP A 197 8.58 -3.65 -7.20
C ASP A 197 9.24 -5.03 -7.05
N ASP A 198 9.00 -5.93 -8.00
CA ASP A 198 9.61 -7.25 -8.02
C ASP A 198 11.12 -7.18 -8.29
N ALA A 199 11.56 -6.26 -9.16
CA ALA A 199 12.97 -6.03 -9.41
C ALA A 199 13.69 -5.46 -8.18
N VAL A 200 13.05 -4.49 -7.50
CA VAL A 200 13.55 -3.91 -6.24
C VAL A 200 13.65 -5.00 -5.17
N ALA A 201 12.56 -5.73 -4.92
CA ALA A 201 12.51 -6.76 -3.89
C ALA A 201 13.55 -7.88 -4.14
N ARG A 202 13.64 -8.36 -5.39
CA ARG A 202 14.65 -9.36 -5.76
C ARG A 202 16.06 -8.84 -5.51
N ARG A 203 16.36 -7.61 -5.93
CA ARG A 203 17.72 -7.06 -5.76
C ARG A 203 18.09 -6.91 -4.29
N LEU A 204 17.17 -6.43 -3.44
CA LEU A 204 17.41 -6.32 -2.00
C LEU A 204 17.69 -7.69 -1.37
N LEU A 205 16.89 -8.71 -1.70
CA LEU A 205 17.11 -10.07 -1.20
C LEU A 205 18.44 -10.67 -1.67
N GLU A 206 18.84 -10.40 -2.91
CA GLU A 206 20.15 -10.81 -3.42
C GLU A 206 21.29 -10.12 -2.68
N LEU A 207 21.17 -8.81 -2.43
CA LEU A 207 22.16 -8.06 -1.65
C LEU A 207 22.27 -8.57 -0.21
N MET A 208 21.16 -8.97 0.42
CA MET A 208 21.17 -9.61 1.74
C MET A 208 21.84 -10.98 1.71
N ARG A 209 21.64 -11.76 0.64
CA ARG A 209 22.30 -13.06 0.42
C ARG A 209 23.81 -12.91 0.19
N GLU A 210 24.21 -11.86 -0.52
CA GLU A 210 25.62 -11.53 -0.76
C GLU A 210 26.35 -11.10 0.53
N ASP A 211 25.64 -10.57 1.53
CA ASP A 211 26.21 -10.27 2.85
C ASP A 211 26.42 -11.57 3.66
N THR A 212 27.65 -12.11 3.60
CA THR A 212 28.04 -13.35 4.29
C THR A 212 28.28 -13.16 5.79
N SER A 213 28.06 -11.97 6.35
CA SER A 213 28.27 -11.72 7.78
C SER A 213 27.33 -12.58 8.62
N THR A 214 27.88 -13.40 9.52
CA THR A 214 27.11 -14.24 10.46
C THR A 214 26.94 -13.58 11.83
N SER A 215 27.63 -12.48 12.08
CA SER A 215 27.63 -11.76 13.36
C SER A 215 26.54 -10.69 13.48
N ILE A 216 25.72 -10.52 12.46
CA ILE A 216 24.68 -9.48 12.40
C ILE A 216 23.30 -10.10 12.15
N SER A 217 22.29 -9.43 12.66
CA SER A 217 20.89 -9.80 12.49
C SER A 217 20.43 -9.63 11.04
N MET A 218 19.31 -10.29 10.70
CA MET A 218 18.65 -10.13 9.40
C MET A 218 18.17 -8.69 9.15
N ALA A 219 17.74 -7.99 10.20
CA ALA A 219 17.35 -6.58 10.10
C ALA A 219 18.54 -5.70 9.70
N GLU A 220 19.72 -5.93 10.30
CA GLU A 220 20.94 -5.20 9.93
C GLU A 220 21.39 -5.53 8.50
N LYS A 221 21.24 -6.78 8.05
CA LYS A 221 21.48 -7.15 6.64
C LYS A 221 20.55 -6.40 5.70
N ALA A 222 19.26 -6.27 6.04
CA ALA A 222 18.31 -5.53 5.23
C ALA A 222 18.67 -4.04 5.12
N VAL A 223 19.10 -3.40 6.22
CA VAL A 223 19.55 -2.00 6.21
C VAL A 223 20.78 -1.82 5.31
N ARG A 224 21.76 -2.74 5.37
CA ARG A 224 22.94 -2.70 4.49
C ARG A 224 22.59 -2.92 3.02
N ALA A 225 21.70 -3.87 2.76
CA ALA A 225 21.20 -4.13 1.42
C ALA A 225 20.51 -2.90 0.82
N GLN A 226 19.68 -2.21 1.61
CA GLN A 226 19.03 -0.96 1.20
C GLN A 226 20.07 0.13 0.86
N ALA A 227 21.03 0.39 1.76
CA ALA A 227 22.06 1.40 1.52
C ALA A 227 22.89 1.10 0.26
N ARG A 228 23.17 -0.18 0.00
CA ARG A 228 23.87 -0.61 -1.21
C ARG A 228 23.00 -0.45 -2.47
N TYR A 229 21.72 -0.80 -2.40
CA TYR A 229 20.76 -0.60 -3.48
C TYR A 229 20.63 0.88 -3.87
N ASP A 230 20.50 1.78 -2.89
CA ASP A 230 20.40 3.23 -3.11
C ASP A 230 21.68 3.77 -3.78
N SER A 231 22.84 3.26 -3.36
CA SER A 231 24.13 3.59 -3.97
C SER A 231 24.24 3.09 -5.42
N GLU A 232 23.68 1.92 -5.74
CA GLU A 232 23.62 1.40 -7.10
C GLU A 232 22.72 2.25 -7.99
N ARG A 233 21.54 2.64 -7.50
CA ARG A 233 20.58 3.48 -8.22
C ARG A 233 21.15 4.86 -8.56
N ASN A 234 21.83 5.51 -7.61
CA ASN A 234 22.41 6.83 -7.80
C ASN A 234 23.59 6.85 -8.79
N ARG A 235 24.25 5.70 -9.05
CA ARG A 235 25.33 5.59 -10.04
C ARG A 235 24.83 5.39 -11.47
N VAL A 236 23.61 4.88 -11.63
CA VAL A 236 23.01 4.59 -12.94
C VAL A 236 22.24 5.79 -13.49
N GLN A 237 21.89 6.76 -12.64
CA GLN A 237 21.13 7.96 -13.00
C GLN A 237 22.11 9.15 -13.21
N PRO A 238 22.39 9.57 -14.45
CA PRO A 238 23.31 10.67 -14.76
C PRO A 238 22.72 12.06 -14.43
#